data_AF-A0A2V7VU10-F1
#
_entry.id   AF-A0A2V7VU10-F1
#
_cell.length_a   1.000
_cell.length_b   1.000
_cell.length_c   1.000
_cell.angle_alpha   90.00
_cell.angle_beta   90.00
_cell.angle_gamma   90.00
#
_symmetry.space_group_name_H-M   'P 1'
#
loop_
_entity.id
_entity.type
_entity.pdbx_description
1 polymer ?
#
loop_
_entity_poly.entity_id
_entity_poly.type
_entity_poly.pdbx_seq_one_letter_code
_entity_poly.pdbx_strand_id
1 'polypeptide(L)'
;MAYRAMQIVLIGTNPFQLWVWQTILFASILFHHSNLRLPLGFERLLVRLIVTPRMHGIHHSDRLNETNSNWSSLLSLWDYIHGTILLNVAQPEITIGVPAYGSPSDVTIGKILLLPFGRQRRDWHLPDGCLSVRSHVEGEGLPA
;
A
#
# COMPACT_ATOMS: atom_id res chain seq x y z
N MET A 1 -17.33 6.09 -13.70
CA MET A 1 -16.97 7.37 -14.35
C MET A 1 -17.89 8.53 -13.95
N ALA A 2 -19.22 8.36 -13.96
CA ALA A 2 -20.16 9.42 -13.58
C ALA A 2 -19.89 10.05 -12.18
N TYR A 3 -19.57 9.22 -11.18
CA TYR A 3 -19.23 9.69 -9.83
C TYR A 3 -18.05 10.69 -9.80
N ARG A 4 -16.93 10.36 -10.44
CA ARG A 4 -15.76 11.26 -10.52
C ARG A 4 -16.07 12.53 -11.32
N ALA A 5 -16.79 12.42 -12.43
CA ALA A 5 -17.19 13.57 -13.22
C ALA A 5 -18.08 14.53 -12.42
N MET A 6 -19.03 13.99 -11.65
CA MET A 6 -19.89 14.77 -10.75
C MET A 6 -19.07 15.51 -9.68
N GLN A 7 -18.11 14.86 -9.04
CA GLN A 7 -17.22 15.51 -8.07
C GLN A 7 -16.46 16.69 -8.69
N ILE A 8 -15.88 16.50 -9.88
CA ILE A 8 -15.13 17.56 -10.58
C ILE A 8 -16.02 18.76 -10.87
N VAL A 9 -17.24 18.53 -11.35
CA VAL A 9 -18.23 19.58 -11.63
C VAL A 9 -18.65 20.30 -10.35
N LEU A 10 -18.96 19.56 -9.27
CA LEU A 10 -19.40 20.15 -8.00
C LEU A 10 -18.31 20.96 -7.30
N ILE A 11 -17.06 20.50 -7.35
CA ILE A 11 -15.91 21.23 -6.80
C ILE A 11 -15.57 22.45 -7.67
N GLY A 12 -16.00 22.46 -8.94
CA GLY A 12 -15.68 23.53 -9.89
C GLY A 12 -14.21 23.50 -10.33
N THR A 13 -13.58 22.33 -10.31
CA THR A 13 -12.17 22.18 -10.67
C THR A 13 -11.98 22.40 -12.16
N ASN A 14 -11.10 23.33 -12.55
CA ASN A 14 -10.81 23.56 -13.96
C ASN A 14 -9.87 22.47 -14.54
N PRO A 15 -9.79 22.32 -15.88
CA PRO A 15 -8.96 21.29 -16.50
C PRO A 15 -7.47 21.34 -16.12
N PHE A 16 -6.92 22.54 -15.89
CA PHE A 16 -5.52 22.70 -15.50
C PHE A 16 -5.25 22.20 -14.08
N GLN A 17 -6.11 22.53 -13.12
CA GLN A 17 -6.03 22.03 -11.74
C GLN A 17 -6.14 20.49 -11.70
N LEU A 18 -7.07 19.94 -12.49
CA LEU A 18 -7.25 18.51 -12.61
C LEU A 18 -6.01 17.84 -13.20
N TRP A 19 -5.39 18.44 -14.21
CA TRP A 19 -4.13 17.97 -14.79
C TRP A 19 -2.99 18.00 -13.78
N VAL A 20 -2.78 19.12 -13.07
CA VAL A 20 -1.76 19.23 -12.01
C VAL A 20 -1.94 18.15 -10.94
N TRP A 21 -3.16 17.97 -10.44
CA TRP A 21 -3.47 16.93 -9.46
C TRP A 21 -3.14 15.53 -9.99
N GLN A 22 -3.56 15.20 -11.21
CA GLN A 22 -3.28 13.90 -11.82
C GLN A 22 -1.78 13.66 -11.99
N THR A 23 -1.03 14.68 -12.43
CA THR A 23 0.43 14.58 -12.58
C THR A 23 1.11 14.32 -11.24
N ILE A 24 0.74 15.07 -10.20
CA ILE A 24 1.31 14.89 -8.85
C ILE A 24 0.97 13.51 -8.30
N LEU A 25 -0.31 13.10 -8.38
CA LEU A 25 -0.76 11.79 -7.90
C LEU A 25 -0.09 10.65 -8.67
N PHE A 26 0.06 10.76 -9.98
CA PHE A 26 0.73 9.75 -10.78
C PHE A 26 2.22 9.65 -10.42
N ALA A 27 2.91 10.78 -10.27
CA ALA A 27 4.30 10.82 -9.82
C ALA A 27 4.46 10.20 -8.43
N SER A 28 3.53 10.47 -7.49
CA SER A 28 3.57 9.87 -6.16
C SER A 28 3.36 8.36 -6.21
N ILE A 29 2.41 7.88 -7.02
CA ILE A 29 2.16 6.45 -7.26
C ILE A 29 3.42 5.75 -7.77
N LEU A 30 4.06 6.30 -8.79
CA LEU A 30 5.32 5.75 -9.31
C LEU A 30 6.42 5.76 -8.24
N PHE A 31 6.52 6.82 -7.45
CA PHE A 31 7.51 6.94 -6.40
C PHE A 31 7.32 5.85 -5.33
N HIS A 32 6.15 5.74 -4.71
CA HIS A 32 5.95 4.79 -3.61
C HIS A 32 5.76 3.32 -4.06
N HIS A 33 5.53 3.05 -5.34
CA HIS A 33 5.59 1.68 -5.92
C HIS A 33 6.95 1.33 -6.53
N SER A 34 7.96 2.18 -6.38
CA SER A 34 9.31 1.88 -6.86
C SER A 34 10.07 0.96 -5.91
N ASN A 35 11.12 0.30 -6.41
CA ASN A 35 12.09 -0.43 -5.58
C ASN A 35 13.26 0.48 -5.11
N LEU A 36 13.04 1.80 -5.06
CA LEU A 36 14.08 2.74 -4.66
C LEU A 36 14.40 2.60 -3.17
N ARG A 37 15.67 2.30 -2.88
CA ARG A 37 16.18 2.24 -1.52
C ARG A 37 16.73 3.60 -1.10
N LEU A 38 15.92 4.37 -0.38
CA LEU A 38 16.33 5.66 0.15
C LEU A 38 17.28 5.51 1.36
N PRO A 39 18.24 6.44 1.55
CA PRO A 39 19.01 6.51 2.79
C PRO A 39 18.09 6.70 3.99
N LEU A 40 18.30 5.94 5.08
CA LEU A 40 17.37 5.90 6.21
C LEU A 40 17.11 7.27 6.87
N GLY A 41 18.12 8.14 6.96
CA GLY A 41 17.93 9.49 7.51
C GLY A 41 17.00 10.35 6.65
N PHE A 42 17.14 10.27 5.33
CA PHE A 42 16.26 10.97 4.39
C PHE A 42 14.85 10.40 4.42
N GLU A 43 14.73 9.07 4.45
CA GLU A 43 13.46 8.35 4.58
C GLU A 43 12.67 8.81 5.81
N ARG A 44 13.32 8.89 6.98
CA ARG A 44 12.69 9.32 8.25
C ARG A 44 12.12 10.73 8.19
N LEU A 45 12.73 11.62 7.42
CA LEU A 45 12.23 12.98 7.23
C LEU A 45 11.08 12.99 6.22
N LEU A 46 11.28 12.33 5.08
CA LEU A 46 10.36 12.35 3.96
C LEU A 46 9.01 11.70 4.29
N VAL A 47 9.04 10.59 5.03
CA VAL A 47 7.85 9.83 5.45
C VAL A 47 6.91 10.61 6.37
N ARG A 48 7.32 11.77 6.90
CA ARG A 48 6.45 12.66 7.67
C ARG A 48 5.51 13.49 6.79
N LEU A 49 5.82 13.60 5.50
CA LEU A 49 5.08 14.42 4.55
C LEU A 49 4.45 13.59 3.44
N ILE A 50 5.23 12.69 2.83
CA ILE A 50 4.77 11.88 1.70
C ILE A 50 4.97 10.39 1.94
N VAL A 51 4.19 9.58 1.23
CA VAL A 51 4.33 8.13 1.23
C VAL A 51 5.61 7.74 0.51
N THR A 52 6.45 6.95 1.17
CA THR A 52 7.74 6.49 0.65
C THR A 52 7.68 5.03 0.21
N PRO A 53 8.64 4.56 -0.62
CA PRO A 53 8.71 3.15 -1.02
C PRO A 53 8.71 2.17 0.16
N ARG A 54 9.47 2.48 1.22
CA ARG A 54 9.58 1.61 2.42
C ARG A 54 8.25 1.52 3.16
N MET A 55 7.57 2.67 3.33
CA MET A 55 6.27 2.76 4.01
C MET A 55 5.21 1.98 3.24
N HIS A 56 5.11 2.23 1.93
CA HIS A 56 4.12 1.57 1.08
C HIS A 56 4.40 0.08 0.88
N GLY A 57 5.66 -0.33 0.89
CA GLY A 57 6.03 -1.75 0.84
C GLY A 57 5.43 -2.57 1.99
N ILE A 58 5.26 -1.97 3.18
CA ILE A 58 4.62 -2.61 4.34
C ILE A 58 3.13 -2.86 4.07
N HIS A 59 2.44 -1.92 3.42
CA HIS A 59 1.04 -2.09 3.00
C HIS A 59 0.87 -3.28 2.03
N HIS A 60 1.88 -3.57 1.21
CA HIS A 60 1.88 -4.70 0.28
C HIS A 60 2.28 -6.05 0.90
N SER A 61 2.57 -6.08 2.20
CA SER A 61 2.94 -7.30 2.92
C SER A 61 1.83 -8.36 2.90
N ASP A 62 2.23 -9.63 2.79
CA ASP A 62 1.35 -10.78 2.91
C ASP A 62 0.81 -11.00 4.34
N ARG A 63 1.30 -10.23 5.32
CA ARG A 63 0.83 -10.26 6.71
C ARG A 63 -0.32 -9.30 6.92
N LEU A 64 -1.43 -9.81 7.46
CA LEU A 64 -2.68 -9.07 7.67
C LEU A 64 -2.49 -7.83 8.57
N ASN A 65 -1.62 -7.90 9.58
CA ASN A 65 -1.34 -6.76 10.47
C ASN A 65 -0.41 -5.71 9.86
N GLU A 66 0.33 -6.06 8.81
CA GLU A 66 1.18 -5.13 8.06
C GLU A 66 0.39 -4.50 6.90
N THR A 67 -0.37 -5.28 6.14
CA THR A 67 -1.18 -4.77 5.02
C THR A 67 -2.23 -3.76 5.47
N ASN A 68 -2.81 -3.96 6.67
CA ASN A 68 -3.84 -3.08 7.22
C ASN A 68 -3.24 -1.84 7.90
N SER A 69 -2.21 -1.27 7.29
CA SER A 69 -1.52 -0.05 7.70
C SER A 69 -1.13 0.75 6.45
N ASN A 70 -0.73 2.01 6.63
CA ASN A 70 -0.16 2.86 5.57
C ASN A 70 -1.06 3.00 4.32
N TRP A 71 -2.32 3.40 4.49
CA TRP A 71 -3.35 3.47 3.44
C TRP A 71 -3.19 4.65 2.47
N SER A 72 -2.35 5.62 2.79
CA SER A 72 -2.17 6.82 1.96
C SER A 72 -1.45 6.53 0.63
N SER A 73 -1.67 7.37 -0.38
CA SER A 73 -0.93 7.31 -1.67
C SER A 73 -0.15 8.58 -2.03
N LEU A 74 -0.34 9.68 -1.30
CA LEU A 74 0.42 10.92 -1.52
C LEU A 74 0.95 11.45 -0.20
N LEU A 75 0.07 11.98 0.64
CA LEU A 75 0.44 12.54 1.94
C LEU A 75 0.33 11.47 3.01
N SER A 76 1.44 11.10 3.64
CA SER A 76 1.44 10.14 4.77
C SER A 76 0.74 10.69 6.01
N LEU A 77 0.51 12.00 6.07
CA LEU A 77 -0.21 12.69 7.13
C LEU A 77 -1.55 12.02 7.47
N TRP A 78 -2.26 11.48 6.49
CA TRP A 78 -3.54 10.82 6.75
C TRP A 78 -3.38 9.56 7.60
N ASP A 79 -2.29 8.80 7.46
CA ASP A 79 -2.00 7.64 8.30
C ASP A 79 -1.64 8.03 9.74
N TYR A 80 -1.01 9.19 9.93
CA TYR A 80 -0.80 9.74 11.28
C TYR A 80 -2.11 10.17 11.92
N ILE A 81 -2.98 10.85 11.18
CA ILE A 81 -4.29 11.33 11.68
C ILE A 81 -5.20 10.16 12.06
N HIS A 82 -5.21 9.09 11.26
CA HIS A 82 -6.09 7.93 11.48
C HIS A 82 -5.43 6.81 12.29
N GLY A 83 -4.18 6.97 12.72
CA GLY A 83 -3.47 5.98 13.55
C GLY A 83 -3.14 4.68 12.83
N THR A 84 -2.99 4.71 11.50
CA THR A 84 -2.67 3.55 10.66
C THR A 84 -1.20 3.49 10.24
N ILE A 85 -0.36 4.37 10.79
CA ILE A 85 1.07 4.43 10.48
C ILE A 85 1.83 3.23 11.05
N LEU A 86 2.60 2.53 10.22
CA LEU A 86 3.51 1.44 10.61
C LEU A 86 4.82 1.54 9.82
N LEU A 87 5.94 1.78 10.51
CA LEU A 87 7.24 2.04 9.85
C LEU A 87 8.33 1.01 10.21
N ASN A 88 8.15 0.33 11.34
CA ASN A 88 9.19 -0.50 11.98
C ASN A 88 9.10 -1.97 11.55
N VAL A 89 8.99 -2.21 10.25
CA VAL A 89 9.10 -3.56 9.66
C VAL A 89 10.40 -3.65 8.88
N ALA A 90 11.18 -4.69 9.14
CA ALA A 90 12.43 -4.95 8.44
C ALA A 90 12.12 -5.33 6.98
N GLN A 91 12.60 -4.52 6.04
CA GLN A 91 12.32 -4.70 4.61
C GLN A 91 12.68 -6.08 4.05
N PRO A 92 13.79 -6.74 4.45
CA PRO A 92 14.11 -8.09 3.99
C PRO A 92 13.11 -9.17 4.45
N GLU A 93 12.29 -8.88 5.45
CA GLU A 93 11.31 -9.81 6.03
C GLU A 93 9.91 -9.61 5.45
N ILE A 94 9.73 -8.65 4.52
CA ILE A 94 8.44 -8.39 3.87
C ILE A 94 8.35 -9.25 2.62
N THR A 95 7.38 -10.17 2.62
CA THR A 95 6.94 -10.87 1.42
C THR A 95 5.77 -10.11 0.84
N ILE A 96 5.89 -9.64 -0.41
CA ILE A 96 4.81 -8.93 -1.09
C ILE A 96 3.83 -9.93 -1.70
N GLY A 97 2.54 -9.71 -1.49
CA GLY A 97 1.48 -10.43 -2.21
C GLY A 97 0.27 -10.76 -1.35
N VAL A 98 -0.60 -11.61 -1.92
CA VAL A 98 -1.79 -12.14 -1.24
C VAL A 98 -1.52 -13.61 -0.92
N PRO A 99 -1.42 -14.01 0.36
CA PRO A 99 -0.93 -15.34 0.73
C PRO A 99 -1.83 -16.48 0.20
N ALA A 100 -3.13 -16.23 0.02
CA ALA A 100 -4.04 -17.19 -0.59
C ALA A 100 -3.72 -17.51 -2.06
N TYR A 101 -2.90 -16.72 -2.74
CA TYR A 101 -2.50 -16.85 -4.14
C TYR A 101 -0.96 -16.85 -4.32
N GLY A 102 -0.23 -17.38 -3.34
CA GLY A 102 1.24 -17.34 -3.34
C GLY A 102 1.95 -18.26 -4.36
N SER A 103 1.24 -19.22 -4.97
CA SER A 103 1.84 -20.12 -5.97
C SER A 103 1.85 -19.47 -7.36
N PRO A 104 2.93 -19.58 -8.16
CA PRO A 104 2.93 -19.15 -9.57
C PRO A 104 1.81 -19.76 -10.40
N SER A 105 1.37 -20.98 -10.06
CA SER A 105 0.25 -21.63 -10.73
C SER A 105 -1.10 -20.98 -10.45
N ASP A 106 -1.23 -20.13 -9.43
CA ASP A 106 -2.46 -19.41 -9.08
C ASP A 106 -2.64 -18.11 -9.88
N VAL A 107 -1.54 -17.52 -10.34
CA VAL A 107 -1.49 -16.19 -10.99
C VAL A 107 -1.14 -16.27 -12.49
N THR A 108 -1.58 -17.34 -13.16
CA THR A 108 -1.48 -17.40 -14.63
C THR A 108 -2.43 -16.39 -15.28
N ILE A 109 -2.10 -15.91 -16.48
CA ILE A 109 -2.94 -14.94 -17.21
C ILE A 109 -4.40 -15.39 -17.28
N GLY A 110 -4.65 -16.65 -17.66
CA GLY A 110 -5.99 -17.20 -17.74
C GLY A 110 -6.73 -17.21 -16.40
N LYS A 111 -6.05 -17.55 -15.30
CA LYS A 111 -6.65 -17.51 -13.97
C LYS A 111 -6.94 -16.08 -13.52
N ILE A 112 -6.00 -15.14 -13.70
CA ILE A 112 -6.19 -13.73 -13.32
C ILE A 112 -7.40 -13.12 -14.04
N LEU A 113 -7.55 -13.39 -15.35
CA LEU A 113 -8.70 -12.91 -16.12
C LEU A 113 -10.04 -13.51 -15.65
N LEU A 114 -10.02 -14.74 -15.11
CA LEU A 114 -11.19 -15.42 -14.59
C LEU A 114 -11.45 -15.17 -13.09
N LEU A 115 -10.49 -14.61 -12.34
CA LEU A 115 -10.62 -14.32 -10.90
C LEU A 115 -11.93 -13.57 -10.57
N PRO A 116 -12.33 -12.50 -11.29
CA PRO A 116 -13.56 -11.76 -10.95
C PRO A 116 -14.85 -12.58 -11.07
N PHE A 117 -14.83 -13.70 -11.81
CA PHE A 117 -16.00 -14.55 -12.05
C PHE A 117 -16.00 -15.83 -11.20
N GLY A 118 -14.90 -16.11 -10.50
CA GLY A 118 -14.75 -17.27 -9.62
C GLY A 118 -15.02 -16.94 -8.16
N ARG A 119 -15.16 -17.98 -7.34
CA ARG A 119 -15.19 -17.83 -5.89
C ARG A 119 -13.79 -17.46 -5.38
N GLN A 120 -13.67 -16.29 -4.74
CA GLN A 120 -12.43 -15.83 -4.13
C GLN A 120 -12.04 -16.71 -2.94
N ARG A 121 -10.74 -16.97 -2.80
CA ARG A 121 -10.16 -17.57 -1.59
C ARG A 121 -10.19 -16.55 -0.45
N ARG A 122 -9.91 -16.97 0.77
CA ARG A 122 -9.76 -16.03 1.89
C ARG A 122 -8.36 -15.43 1.82
N ASP A 123 -8.25 -14.22 1.28
CA ASP A 123 -7.01 -13.55 0.86
C ASP A 123 -5.85 -13.67 1.85
N TRP A 124 -6.09 -13.50 3.16
CA TRP A 124 -5.06 -13.56 4.21
C TRP A 124 -5.00 -14.87 4.99
N HIS A 125 -5.59 -15.95 4.46
CA HIS A 125 -5.42 -17.29 5.02
C HIS A 125 -4.37 -18.05 4.22
N LEU A 126 -3.47 -18.71 4.93
CA LEU A 126 -2.51 -19.66 4.38
C LEU A 126 -3.25 -20.93 3.89
N PRO A 127 -2.60 -21.79 3.10
CA PRO A 127 -3.20 -23.04 2.60
C PRO A 127 -3.70 -23.99 3.69
N ASP A 128 -3.14 -23.90 4.89
CA ASP A 128 -3.56 -24.64 6.09
C ASP A 128 -4.76 -24.02 6.83
N GLY A 129 -5.24 -22.86 6.38
CA GLY A 129 -6.36 -22.13 6.95
C GLY A 129 -5.99 -21.18 8.10
N CYS A 130 -4.72 -21.08 8.48
CA CYS A 130 -4.27 -20.12 9.48
C CYS A 130 -4.19 -18.70 8.91
N LEU A 131 -4.42 -17.67 9.75
CA LEU A 131 -4.23 -16.29 9.34
C LEU A 131 -2.74 -15.97 9.17
N SER A 132 -2.40 -15.32 8.07
CA SER A 132 -1.07 -14.77 7.85
C SER A 132 -0.88 -13.52 8.72
N VAL A 133 -0.38 -13.69 9.94
CA VAL A 133 -0.15 -12.60 10.90
C VAL A 133 1.27 -12.75 11.45
N ARG A 134 1.98 -11.64 11.65
CA ARG A 134 3.22 -11.63 12.41
C ARG A 134 2.91 -11.47 13.90
N SER A 135 3.24 -12.46 14.72
CA SER A 135 3.16 -12.34 16.19
C SER A 135 4.09 -11.22 16.67
N HIS A 136 3.52 -10.26 17.42
CA HIS A 136 4.13 -9.04 17.97
C HIS A 136 5.52 -8.64 17.46
N VAL A 137 5.56 -7.52 16.72
CA VAL A 137 6.73 -6.66 16.65
C VAL A 137 7.04 -6.22 18.08
N GLU A 138 8.22 -6.55 18.62
CA GLU A 138 8.74 -5.89 19.81
C GLU A 138 8.72 -4.39 19.54
N GLY A 139 7.78 -3.71 20.19
CA GLY A 139 7.67 -2.27 20.18
C GLY A 139 8.81 -1.69 21.00
N GLU A 140 10.00 -1.64 20.43
CA GLU A 140 10.92 -0.56 20.78
C GLU A 140 10.54 0.64 19.93
N GLY A 141 10.01 1.66 20.61
CA GLY A 141 9.76 2.97 20.03
C GLY A 141 10.99 3.46 19.26
N LEU A 142 10.76 4.31 18.26
CA LEU A 142 11.85 4.91 17.47
C LEU A 142 12.99 5.38 18.40
N PRO A 143 14.22 4.84 18.28
CA PRO A 143 15.35 5.57 18.82
C PRO A 143 15.47 6.87 18.02
N ALA A 144 15.68 7.95 18.78
CA ALA A 144 15.76 9.35 18.33
C ALA A 144 16.50 9.56 16.99
#